data_AF-A0A833GWT2-F1
#
_entry.id   AF-A0A833GWT2-F1
#
_cell.length_a   1.000
_cell.length_b   1.000
_cell.length_c   1.000
_cell.angle_alpha   90.00
_cell.angle_beta   90.00
_cell.angle_gamma   90.00
#
_symmetry.space_group_name_H-M   'P 1'
#
loop_
_entity.id
_entity.type
_entity.pdbx_description
1 polymer ?
#
loop_
_entity_poly.entity_id
_entity_poly.type
_entity_poly.pdbx_seq_one_letter_code
_entity_poly.pdbx_strand_id
1 'polypeptide(L)'
;MKSGKRFGLYSILAFFAVAAGATVFFLWQRHAEQERLQMQRLLEADEGVLIQVLLPADPLESGSEALQNAVSEFRRDIKEGYSPMKILENPADNEIVMIRVLHEGEQQRTGALILDNERSLQPVLTELRPLNEELTGVLARLIFRLEAVTGPAFQDDAYRTSLARAEKLWLERSDRIEALDLWISDERRSRRSAIKSQIVEAQNQLKVLSLSDTDARVPLIKRIRELRAELESLPVSLSPAAQALRRYPLLYLGKSDDTSLFLIPKDDAQRSAQIDLYKRWLTLEKTGLFVAIREDLKNNPTQRIEVRRRRSLDLP
;
A
#
# COMPACT_ATOMS: atom_id res chain seq x y z
N MET A 1 -13.12 -54.59 22.00
CA MET A 1 -12.77 -53.63 20.91
C MET A 1 -14.05 -53.07 20.28
N LYS A 2 -14.49 -51.83 20.61
CA LYS A 2 -15.54 -51.10 19.84
C LYS A 2 -15.72 -49.60 20.25
N SER A 3 -14.67 -48.90 20.71
CA SER A 3 -14.79 -47.49 21.16
C SER A 3 -13.93 -46.47 20.39
N GLY A 4 -13.12 -46.89 19.41
CA GLY A 4 -12.17 -45.99 18.73
C GLY A 4 -12.70 -45.27 17.48
N LYS A 5 -13.78 -45.75 16.85
CA LYS A 5 -14.24 -45.21 15.54
C LYS A 5 -15.18 -44.01 15.63
N ARG A 6 -15.85 -43.79 16.77
CA ARG A 6 -16.82 -42.68 16.92
C ARG A 6 -16.15 -41.36 17.25
N PHE A 7 -15.08 -41.36 18.05
CA PHE A 7 -14.32 -40.13 18.37
C PHE A 7 -13.69 -39.46 17.14
N GLY A 8 -13.13 -40.24 16.20
CA GLY A 8 -12.56 -39.69 14.97
C GLY A 8 -13.58 -38.99 14.07
N LEU A 9 -14.82 -39.48 14.00
CA LEU A 9 -15.86 -38.90 13.14
C LEU A 9 -16.35 -37.54 13.68
N TYR A 10 -16.52 -37.42 14.99
CA TYR A 10 -16.92 -36.15 15.63
C TYR A 10 -15.82 -35.08 15.57
N SER A 11 -14.55 -35.47 15.68
CA SER A 11 -13.42 -34.54 15.51
C SER A 11 -13.28 -34.05 14.05
N ILE A 12 -13.54 -34.91 13.07
CA ILE A 12 -13.54 -34.52 11.65
C ILE A 12 -14.71 -33.58 11.34
N LEU A 13 -15.93 -33.89 11.82
CA LEU A 13 -17.10 -33.03 11.66
C LEU A 13 -16.92 -31.66 12.33
N ALA A 14 -16.32 -31.62 13.53
CA ALA A 14 -15.99 -30.36 14.20
C ALA A 14 -14.95 -29.55 13.42
N PHE A 15 -13.94 -30.20 12.82
CA PHE A 15 -12.95 -29.54 11.98
C PHE A 15 -13.59 -28.94 10.71
N PHE A 16 -14.48 -29.66 10.04
CA PHE A 16 -15.21 -29.14 8.88
C PHE A 16 -16.19 -28.01 9.25
N ALA A 17 -16.84 -28.07 10.42
CA ALA A 17 -17.71 -26.98 10.89
C ALA A 17 -16.92 -25.71 11.22
N VAL A 18 -15.75 -25.84 11.85
CA VAL A 18 -14.84 -24.71 12.12
C VAL A 18 -14.25 -24.16 10.82
N ALA A 19 -13.82 -25.03 9.90
CA ALA A 19 -13.31 -24.61 8.60
C ALA A 19 -14.39 -23.90 7.76
N ALA A 20 -15.61 -24.45 7.71
CA ALA A 20 -16.75 -23.85 7.03
C ALA A 20 -17.13 -22.49 7.66
N GLY A 21 -17.19 -22.42 8.99
CA GLY A 21 -17.43 -21.17 9.73
C GLY A 21 -16.36 -20.12 9.48
N ALA A 22 -15.08 -20.51 9.42
CA ALA A 22 -13.98 -19.62 9.08
C ALA A 22 -14.07 -19.11 7.63
N THR A 23 -14.43 -19.96 6.66
CA THR A 23 -14.65 -19.53 5.27
C THR A 23 -15.86 -18.60 5.12
N VAL A 24 -16.97 -18.88 5.81
CA VAL A 24 -18.17 -18.00 5.78
C VAL A 24 -17.86 -16.65 6.42
N PHE A 25 -17.16 -16.64 7.56
CA PHE A 25 -16.70 -15.42 8.22
C PHE A 25 -15.75 -14.62 7.32
N PHE A 26 -14.80 -15.30 6.65
CA PHE A 26 -13.86 -14.67 5.72
C PHE A 26 -14.57 -14.09 4.49
N LEU A 27 -15.56 -14.80 3.94
CA LEU A 27 -16.36 -14.32 2.82
C LEU A 27 -17.24 -13.13 3.21
N TRP A 28 -17.86 -13.17 4.39
CA TRP A 28 -18.64 -12.06 4.92
C TRP A 28 -17.78 -10.81 5.16
N GLN A 29 -16.59 -11.00 5.75
CA GLN A 29 -15.62 -9.92 5.97
C GLN A 29 -15.17 -9.30 4.64
N ARG A 30 -14.92 -10.11 3.61
CA ARG A 30 -14.58 -9.65 2.27
C ARG A 30 -15.72 -8.87 1.61
N HIS A 31 -16.97 -9.31 1.79
CA HIS A 31 -18.14 -8.62 1.24
C HIS A 31 -18.35 -7.26 1.90
N ALA A 32 -18.28 -7.20 3.23
CA ALA A 32 -18.40 -5.93 3.97
C ALA A 32 -17.29 -4.94 3.61
N GLU A 33 -16.08 -5.42 3.34
CA GLU A 33 -14.97 -4.60 2.87
C GLU A 33 -15.22 -4.06 1.44
N GLN A 34 -15.76 -4.88 0.55
CA GLN A 34 -16.16 -4.43 -0.79
C GLN A 34 -17.25 -3.37 -0.77
N GLU A 35 -18.28 -3.55 0.07
CA GLU A 35 -19.35 -2.55 0.25
C GLU A 35 -18.78 -1.24 0.78
N ARG A 36 -17.93 -1.29 1.82
CA ARG A 36 -17.26 -0.10 2.34
C ARG A 36 -16.43 0.62 1.27
N LEU A 37 -15.70 -0.11 0.44
CA LEU A 37 -14.91 0.46 -0.67
C LEU A 37 -15.81 1.09 -1.73
N GLN A 38 -16.95 0.48 -2.04
CA GLN A 38 -17.93 1.03 -2.96
C GLN A 38 -18.57 2.32 -2.40
N MET A 39 -18.95 2.33 -1.12
CA MET A 39 -19.47 3.52 -0.45
C MET A 39 -18.43 4.64 -0.42
N GLN A 40 -17.17 4.32 -0.14
CA GLN A 40 -16.07 5.28 -0.20
C GLN A 40 -15.93 5.88 -1.60
N ARG A 41 -15.94 5.06 -2.66
CA ARG A 41 -15.91 5.55 -4.06
C ARG A 41 -17.04 6.52 -4.35
N LEU A 42 -18.25 6.22 -3.88
CA LEU A 42 -19.41 7.09 -4.10
C LEU A 42 -19.30 8.43 -3.38
N LEU A 43 -18.64 8.48 -2.22
CA LEU A 43 -18.40 9.72 -1.47
C LEU A 43 -17.19 10.52 -2.01
N GLU A 44 -16.24 9.83 -2.66
CA GLU A 44 -15.09 10.44 -3.34
C GLU A 44 -15.41 10.95 -4.75
N ALA A 45 -16.50 10.49 -5.37
CA ALA A 45 -16.85 10.81 -6.76
C ALA A 45 -17.31 12.26 -7.01
N ASP A 46 -17.38 13.13 -5.98
CA ASP A 46 -17.84 14.54 -5.98
C ASP A 46 -19.26 14.80 -6.56
N GLU A 47 -19.86 13.84 -7.25
CA GLU A 47 -21.20 13.91 -7.86
C GLU A 47 -22.31 13.65 -6.83
N GLY A 48 -23.18 14.63 -6.63
CA GLY A 48 -24.31 14.52 -5.70
C GLY A 48 -23.89 14.46 -4.22
N VAL A 49 -22.67 14.93 -3.92
CA VAL A 49 -22.09 14.96 -2.57
C VAL A 49 -22.16 16.38 -2.01
N LEU A 50 -22.68 16.53 -0.80
CA LEU A 50 -22.60 17.76 -0.02
C LEU A 50 -21.31 17.75 0.80
N ILE A 51 -20.42 18.71 0.55
CA ILE A 51 -19.14 18.82 1.24
C ILE A 51 -19.19 20.00 2.20
N GLN A 52 -18.87 19.76 3.47
CA GLN A 52 -18.69 20.79 4.48
C GLN A 52 -17.28 20.68 5.07
N VAL A 53 -16.53 21.79 5.01
CA VAL A 53 -15.18 21.88 5.60
C VAL A 53 -15.28 22.75 6.85
N LEU A 54 -14.84 22.19 7.97
CA LEU A 54 -14.93 22.78 9.29
C LEU A 54 -13.54 22.98 9.87
N LEU A 55 -13.32 24.10 10.55
CA LEU A 55 -12.27 24.16 11.55
C LEU A 55 -12.64 23.25 12.73
N PRO A 56 -11.66 22.76 13.52
CA PRO A 56 -11.94 21.84 14.62
C PRO A 56 -12.97 22.33 15.64
N ALA A 57 -13.14 23.66 15.78
CA ALA A 57 -14.06 24.29 16.71
C ALA A 57 -15.41 24.70 16.09
N ASP A 58 -15.54 24.73 14.76
CA ASP A 58 -16.75 25.24 14.09
C ASP A 58 -17.94 24.31 14.39
N PRO A 59 -19.17 24.81 14.54
CA PRO A 59 -20.33 23.94 14.67
C PRO A 59 -20.58 23.17 13.37
N LEU A 60 -21.10 21.94 13.49
CA LEU A 60 -21.63 21.22 12.33
C LEU A 60 -23.06 21.68 12.07
N GLU A 61 -23.32 22.19 10.86
CA GLU A 61 -24.67 22.55 10.42
C GLU A 61 -25.43 21.30 9.92
N SER A 62 -26.02 20.57 10.87
CA SER A 62 -26.84 19.39 10.60
C SER A 62 -27.99 19.27 11.61
N GLY A 63 -29.18 18.86 11.14
CA GLY A 63 -30.30 18.51 12.01
C GLY A 63 -30.20 17.10 12.62
N SER A 64 -29.22 16.29 12.21
CA SER A 64 -29.03 14.92 12.69
C SER A 64 -28.17 14.88 13.96
N GLU A 65 -28.78 14.51 15.09
CA GLU A 65 -28.07 14.31 16.36
C GLU A 65 -26.99 13.22 16.26
N ALA A 66 -27.26 12.14 15.51
CA ALA A 66 -26.31 11.06 15.29
C ALA A 66 -25.03 11.58 14.62
N LEU A 67 -25.18 12.42 13.60
CA LEU A 67 -24.06 13.01 12.88
C LEU A 67 -23.30 14.05 13.74
N GLN A 68 -24.01 14.89 14.51
CA GLN A 68 -23.38 15.83 15.44
C GLN A 68 -22.53 15.09 16.51
N ASN A 69 -23.05 13.98 17.04
CA ASN A 69 -22.34 13.13 17.98
C ASN A 69 -21.10 12.48 17.35
N ALA A 70 -21.23 11.94 16.13
CA ALA A 70 -20.11 11.34 15.40
C ALA A 70 -18.98 12.34 15.13
N VAL A 71 -19.30 13.57 14.73
CA VAL A 71 -18.30 14.64 14.52
C VAL A 71 -17.65 15.07 15.84
N SER A 72 -18.42 15.14 16.92
CA SER A 72 -17.90 15.48 18.25
C SER A 72 -16.93 14.42 18.78
N GLU A 73 -17.27 13.14 18.62
CA GLU A 73 -16.37 12.03 18.94
C GLU A 73 -15.11 12.08 18.06
N PHE A 74 -15.27 12.27 16.74
CA PHE A 74 -14.15 12.40 15.81
C PHE A 74 -13.18 13.53 16.21
N ARG A 75 -13.70 14.67 16.67
CA ARG A 75 -12.89 15.80 17.20
C ARG A 75 -12.13 15.43 18.46
N ARG A 76 -12.75 14.68 19.37
CA ARG A 76 -12.07 14.20 20.59
C ARG A 76 -10.92 13.27 20.21
N ASP A 77 -11.18 12.31 19.34
CA ASP A 77 -10.18 11.31 18.90
C ASP A 77 -8.99 11.99 18.18
N ILE A 78 -9.25 13.03 17.39
CA ILE A 78 -8.20 13.85 16.76
C ILE A 78 -7.27 14.49 17.80
N LYS A 79 -7.82 15.05 18.90
CA LYS A 79 -7.02 15.70 19.95
C LYS A 79 -6.04 14.73 20.62
N GLU A 80 -6.29 13.43 20.53
CA GLU A 80 -5.44 12.38 21.09
C GLU A 80 -4.36 11.89 20.10
N GLY A 81 -4.36 12.36 18.86
CA GLY A 81 -3.24 12.21 17.93
C GLY A 81 -3.64 12.01 16.46
N TYR A 82 -4.80 11.40 16.19
CA TYR A 82 -5.40 11.22 14.86
C TYR A 82 -6.72 10.44 14.97
N SER A 83 -7.71 10.73 14.12
CA SER A 83 -8.91 9.90 13.96
C SER A 83 -9.00 9.41 12.50
N PRO A 84 -9.04 8.09 12.24
CA PRO A 84 -9.19 7.56 10.90
C PRO A 84 -10.56 7.91 10.34
N MET A 85 -10.63 8.07 9.02
CA MET A 85 -11.85 8.32 8.27
C MET A 85 -12.98 7.40 8.74
N LYS A 86 -14.07 8.02 9.18
CA LYS A 86 -15.30 7.32 9.57
C LYS A 86 -16.29 7.41 8.41
N ILE A 87 -16.82 6.25 8.02
CA ILE A 87 -17.99 6.16 7.15
C ILE A 87 -19.14 5.68 8.02
N LEU A 88 -20.26 6.39 7.99
CA LEU A 88 -21.45 6.07 8.77
C LEU A 88 -22.69 6.20 7.89
N GLU A 89 -23.63 5.31 8.13
CA GLU A 89 -24.98 5.44 7.59
C GLU A 89 -25.81 6.26 8.59
N ASN A 90 -26.62 7.18 8.08
CA ASN A 90 -27.63 7.91 8.82
C ASN A 90 -29.01 7.43 8.33
N PRO A 91 -29.62 6.44 9.01
CA PRO A 91 -30.88 5.85 8.57
C PRO A 91 -32.04 6.84 8.56
N ALA A 92 -32.01 7.86 9.43
CA ALA A 92 -33.08 8.85 9.55
C ALA A 92 -33.19 9.73 8.28
N ASP A 93 -32.05 10.01 7.64
CA ASP A 93 -31.96 10.88 6.47
C ASP A 93 -31.66 10.10 5.17
N ASN A 94 -31.66 8.76 5.24
CA ASN A 94 -31.23 7.84 4.19
C ASN A 94 -29.93 8.31 3.52
N GLU A 95 -28.92 8.54 4.35
CA GLU A 95 -27.69 9.25 3.99
C GLU A 95 -26.47 8.39 4.35
N ILE A 96 -25.42 8.50 3.55
CA ILE A 96 -24.08 8.00 3.88
C ILE A 96 -23.18 9.20 4.08
N VAL A 97 -22.43 9.20 5.19
CA VAL A 97 -21.54 10.29 5.57
C VAL A 97 -20.11 9.78 5.71
N MET A 98 -19.17 10.53 5.13
CA MET A 98 -17.74 10.37 5.37
C MET A 98 -17.24 11.56 6.17
N ILE A 99 -16.61 11.29 7.30
CA ILE A 99 -15.90 12.27 8.13
C ILE A 99 -14.41 11.95 8.03
N ARG A 100 -13.61 12.90 7.57
CA ARG A 100 -12.15 12.75 7.51
C ARG A 100 -11.43 14.04 7.87
N VAL A 101 -10.14 13.89 8.14
CA VAL A 101 -9.23 15.01 8.30
C VAL A 101 -8.70 15.42 6.92
N LEU A 102 -8.73 16.72 6.63
CA LEU A 102 -7.98 17.30 5.52
C LEU A 102 -6.58 17.69 5.97
N HIS A 103 -5.61 17.23 5.19
CA HIS A 103 -4.20 17.59 5.35
C HIS A 103 -3.74 18.39 4.13
N GLU A 104 -2.88 19.39 4.35
CA GLU A 104 -2.40 20.26 3.27
C GLU A 104 -1.14 19.70 2.57
N GLY A 105 -0.25 19.02 3.30
CA GLY A 105 0.98 18.45 2.74
C GLY A 105 0.79 17.09 2.08
N GLU A 106 1.53 16.83 0.99
CA GLU A 106 1.44 15.57 0.23
C GLU A 106 1.75 14.34 1.10
N GLN A 107 2.79 14.42 1.93
CA GLN A 107 3.16 13.34 2.85
C GLN A 107 2.06 13.05 3.86
N GLN A 108 1.47 14.08 4.47
CA GLN A 108 0.39 13.92 5.44
C GLN A 108 -0.89 13.40 4.80
N ARG A 109 -1.27 13.89 3.61
CA ARG A 109 -2.41 13.35 2.85
C ARG A 109 -2.22 11.87 2.52
N THR A 110 -1.01 11.51 2.08
CA THR A 110 -0.66 10.13 1.74
C THR A 110 -0.68 9.24 2.99
N GLY A 111 -0.15 9.74 4.12
CA GLY A 111 -0.16 9.04 5.39
C GLY A 111 -1.57 8.82 5.95
N ALA A 112 -2.40 9.86 5.94
CA ALA A 112 -3.80 9.77 6.38
C ALA A 112 -4.57 8.72 5.57
N LEU A 113 -4.38 8.71 4.24
CA LEU A 113 -5.01 7.72 3.38
C LEU A 113 -4.58 6.27 3.71
N ILE A 114 -3.34 6.06 4.16
CA ILE A 114 -2.88 4.74 4.65
C ILE A 114 -3.58 4.38 5.97
N LEU A 115 -3.70 5.32 6.92
CA LEU A 115 -4.34 5.05 8.21
C LEU A 115 -5.87 4.85 8.09
N ASP A 116 -6.54 5.61 7.22
CA ASP A 116 -7.95 5.44 6.87
C ASP A 116 -8.26 4.01 6.38
N ASN A 117 -7.24 3.37 5.78
CA ASN A 117 -7.29 2.05 5.17
C ASN A 117 -6.47 1.00 5.92
N GLU A 118 -6.03 1.27 7.15
CA GLU A 118 -5.13 0.42 7.94
C GLU A 118 -5.58 -1.05 7.97
N ARG A 119 -6.87 -1.30 8.24
CA ARG A 119 -7.43 -2.67 8.27
C ARG A 119 -7.31 -3.39 6.93
N SER A 120 -7.61 -2.71 5.83
CA SER A 120 -7.54 -3.27 4.48
C SER A 120 -6.11 -3.49 3.99
N LEU A 121 -5.17 -2.69 4.49
CA LEU A 121 -3.75 -2.80 4.16
C LEU A 121 -3.03 -3.83 5.02
N GLN A 122 -3.60 -4.27 6.14
CA GLN A 122 -2.96 -5.21 7.06
C GLN A 122 -2.51 -6.54 6.40
N PRO A 123 -3.31 -7.18 5.53
CA PRO A 123 -2.87 -8.37 4.79
C PRO A 123 -1.71 -8.05 3.85
N VAL A 124 -1.77 -6.91 3.14
CA VAL A 124 -0.69 -6.45 2.25
C VAL A 124 0.60 -6.27 3.02
N LEU A 125 0.56 -5.57 4.16
CA LEU A 125 1.73 -5.34 5.01
C LEU A 125 2.32 -6.63 5.59
N THR A 126 1.46 -7.60 5.90
CA THR A 126 1.91 -8.93 6.37
C THR A 126 2.70 -9.64 5.27
N GLU A 127 2.21 -9.58 4.04
CA GLU A 127 2.88 -10.16 2.86
C GLU A 127 4.16 -9.41 2.45
N LEU A 128 4.26 -8.11 2.75
CA LEU A 128 5.45 -7.31 2.48
C LEU A 128 6.57 -7.50 3.51
N ARG A 129 6.25 -7.96 4.72
CA ARG A 129 7.21 -8.12 5.82
C ARG A 129 8.52 -8.84 5.43
N PRO A 130 8.52 -10.03 4.80
CA PRO A 130 9.76 -10.71 4.45
C PRO A 130 10.62 -9.92 3.45
N LEU A 131 9.99 -9.20 2.50
CA LEU A 131 10.71 -8.34 1.56
C LEU A 131 11.36 -7.16 2.28
N ASN A 132 10.65 -6.53 3.21
CA ASN A 132 11.16 -5.41 4.00
C ASN A 132 12.31 -5.84 4.94
N GLU A 133 12.21 -7.01 5.56
CA GLU A 133 13.27 -7.59 6.40
C GLU A 133 14.54 -7.85 5.59
N GLU A 134 14.39 -8.44 4.39
CA GLU A 134 15.54 -8.66 3.52
C GLU A 134 16.15 -7.34 3.05
N LEU A 135 15.32 -6.37 2.65
CA LEU A 135 15.75 -5.06 2.22
C LEU A 135 16.51 -4.32 3.33
N THR A 136 16.03 -4.40 4.57
CA THR A 136 16.70 -3.86 5.77
C THR A 136 18.11 -4.44 5.89
N GLY A 137 18.28 -5.75 5.70
CA GLY A 137 19.59 -6.40 5.71
C GLY A 137 20.50 -5.93 4.57
N VAL A 138 19.95 -5.71 3.38
CA VAL A 138 20.70 -5.19 2.21
C VAL A 138 21.13 -3.74 2.45
N LEU A 139 20.24 -2.88 2.94
CA LEU A 139 20.52 -1.47 3.26
C LEU A 139 21.64 -1.33 4.30
N ALA A 140 21.63 -2.15 5.35
CA ALA A 140 22.70 -2.16 6.35
C ALA A 140 24.07 -2.50 5.73
N ARG A 141 24.12 -3.48 4.82
CA ARG A 141 25.36 -3.82 4.08
C ARG A 141 25.81 -2.69 3.16
N LEU A 142 24.87 -2.01 2.50
CA LEU A 142 25.17 -0.86 1.64
C LEU A 142 25.79 0.28 2.45
N ILE A 143 25.22 0.62 3.60
CA ILE A 143 25.78 1.64 4.51
C ILE A 143 27.20 1.27 4.92
N PHE A 144 27.39 0.05 5.45
CA PHE A 144 28.72 -0.41 5.89
C PHE A 144 29.77 -0.28 4.78
N ARG A 145 29.44 -0.65 3.54
CA ARG A 145 30.35 -0.52 2.40
C ARG A 145 30.66 0.92 2.04
N LEU A 146 29.64 1.78 2.00
CA LEU A 146 29.83 3.20 1.70
C LEU A 146 30.66 3.89 2.78
N GLU A 147 30.52 3.50 4.06
CA GLU A 147 31.33 4.03 5.16
C GLU A 147 32.79 3.52 5.13
N ALA A 148 33.03 2.32 4.61
CA ALA A 148 34.35 1.71 4.58
C ALA A 148 35.28 2.23 3.46
N VAL A 149 34.76 2.94 2.47
CA VAL A 149 35.56 3.40 1.31
C VAL A 149 36.03 4.84 1.49
N THR A 150 37.32 5.07 1.19
CA THR A 150 37.96 6.38 1.13
C THR A 150 38.30 6.74 -0.31
N GLY A 151 37.98 7.98 -0.72
CA GLY A 151 38.31 8.52 -2.06
C GLY A 151 37.10 8.81 -2.96
N PRO A 152 37.33 9.55 -4.07
CA PRO A 152 36.27 10.24 -4.82
C PRO A 152 35.42 9.33 -5.73
N ALA A 153 35.86 8.12 -6.08
CA ALA A 153 35.13 7.24 -6.99
C ALA A 153 34.85 5.88 -6.34
N PHE A 154 33.57 5.61 -6.04
CA PHE A 154 33.15 4.34 -5.46
C PHE A 154 32.76 3.35 -6.57
N GLN A 155 33.50 2.23 -6.72
CA GLN A 155 33.30 1.26 -7.81
C GLN A 155 33.35 -0.23 -7.36
N ASP A 156 32.99 -0.54 -6.11
CA ASP A 156 32.98 -1.93 -5.62
C ASP A 156 31.86 -2.77 -6.27
N ASP A 157 32.21 -3.89 -6.91
CA ASP A 157 31.26 -4.83 -7.52
C ASP A 157 30.30 -5.45 -6.50
N ALA A 158 30.76 -5.66 -5.26
CA ALA A 158 29.90 -6.21 -4.22
C ALA A 158 28.87 -5.19 -3.71
N TYR A 159 29.19 -3.90 -3.75
CA TYR A 159 28.21 -2.83 -3.58
C TYR A 159 27.22 -2.78 -4.73
N ARG A 160 27.68 -2.83 -5.99
CA ARG A 160 26.78 -2.87 -7.17
C ARG A 160 25.81 -4.04 -7.10
N THR A 161 26.30 -5.20 -6.67
CA THR A 161 25.47 -6.40 -6.45
C THR A 161 24.43 -6.17 -5.35
N SER A 162 24.83 -5.55 -4.23
CA SER A 162 23.92 -5.23 -3.13
C SER A 162 22.89 -4.17 -3.55
N LEU A 163 23.30 -3.19 -4.36
CA LEU A 163 22.44 -2.13 -4.89
C LEU A 163 21.38 -2.70 -5.82
N ALA A 164 21.79 -3.55 -6.77
CA ALA A 164 20.87 -4.26 -7.66
C ALA A 164 19.90 -5.18 -6.89
N ARG A 165 20.34 -5.80 -5.78
CA ARG A 165 19.43 -6.56 -4.91
C ARG A 165 18.41 -5.66 -4.22
N ALA A 166 18.82 -4.49 -3.72
CA ALA A 166 17.91 -3.53 -3.11
C ALA A 166 16.86 -3.01 -4.11
N GLU A 167 17.30 -2.65 -5.32
CA GLU A 167 16.41 -2.23 -6.41
C GLU A 167 15.41 -3.32 -6.76
N LYS A 168 15.87 -4.57 -6.90
CA LYS A 168 15.00 -5.72 -7.15
C LYS A 168 13.96 -5.91 -6.05
N LEU A 169 14.34 -5.82 -4.77
CA LEU A 169 13.42 -5.95 -3.64
C LEU A 169 12.38 -4.82 -3.63
N TRP A 170 12.77 -3.60 -4.00
CA TRP A 170 11.85 -2.47 -4.13
C TRP A 170 10.81 -2.67 -5.24
N LEU A 171 11.23 -3.22 -6.37
CA LEU A 171 10.33 -3.58 -7.47
C LEU A 171 9.39 -4.74 -7.07
N GLU A 172 9.91 -5.80 -6.44
CA GLU A 172 9.13 -6.92 -5.93
C GLU A 172 8.07 -6.45 -4.91
N ARG A 173 8.42 -5.52 -4.03
CA ARG A 173 7.49 -4.86 -3.11
C ARG A 173 6.36 -4.17 -3.85
N SER A 174 6.69 -3.37 -4.86
CA SER A 174 5.69 -2.66 -5.68
C SER A 174 4.75 -3.62 -6.40
N ASP A 175 5.30 -4.67 -7.00
CA ASP A 175 4.53 -5.73 -7.65
C ASP A 175 3.58 -6.45 -6.69
N ARG A 176 4.03 -6.69 -5.45
CA ARG A 176 3.21 -7.34 -4.42
C ARG A 176 2.04 -6.47 -3.98
N ILE A 177 2.25 -5.16 -3.85
CA ILE A 177 1.17 -4.19 -3.58
C ILE A 177 0.13 -4.24 -4.71
N GLU A 178 0.57 -4.20 -5.96
CA GLU A 178 -0.35 -4.29 -7.11
C GLU A 178 -1.15 -5.60 -7.12
N ALA A 179 -0.49 -6.73 -6.83
CA ALA A 179 -1.14 -8.05 -6.87
C ALA A 179 -2.23 -8.20 -5.80
N LEU A 180 -2.06 -7.57 -4.65
CA LEU A 180 -2.96 -7.69 -3.49
C LEU A 180 -4.04 -6.60 -3.46
N ASP A 181 -3.96 -5.58 -4.32
CA ASP A 181 -4.92 -4.49 -4.33
C ASP A 181 -6.30 -4.93 -4.83
N LEU A 182 -7.31 -4.85 -3.95
CA LEU A 182 -8.68 -5.30 -4.19
C LEU A 182 -9.47 -4.39 -5.14
N TRP A 183 -8.96 -3.21 -5.49
CA TRP A 183 -9.61 -2.30 -6.44
C TRP A 183 -9.42 -2.70 -7.90
N ILE A 184 -8.46 -3.55 -8.19
CA ILE A 184 -8.26 -4.10 -9.53
C ILE A 184 -9.26 -5.24 -9.73
N SER A 185 -10.08 -5.17 -10.78
CA SER A 185 -10.99 -6.26 -11.12
C SER A 185 -10.23 -7.56 -11.37
N ASP A 186 -10.82 -8.71 -11.02
CA ASP A 186 -10.16 -10.01 -11.16
C ASP A 186 -9.69 -10.28 -12.60
N GLU A 187 -10.42 -9.79 -13.60
CA GLU A 187 -10.04 -9.86 -15.02
C GLU A 187 -8.78 -9.05 -15.33
N ARG A 188 -8.68 -7.81 -14.83
CA ARG A 188 -7.49 -6.96 -15.02
C ARG A 188 -6.28 -7.52 -14.27
N ARG A 189 -6.50 -8.05 -13.06
CA ARG A 189 -5.45 -8.71 -12.27
C ARG A 189 -4.93 -9.95 -12.99
N SER A 190 -5.84 -10.79 -13.50
CA SER A 190 -5.51 -11.98 -14.28
C SER A 190 -4.70 -11.63 -15.53
N ARG A 191 -5.13 -10.62 -16.30
CA ARG A 191 -4.43 -10.16 -17.50
C ARG A 191 -3.02 -9.64 -17.19
N ARG A 192 -2.86 -8.80 -16.16
CA ARG A 192 -1.54 -8.31 -15.72
C ARG A 192 -0.64 -9.45 -15.26
N SER A 193 -1.17 -10.37 -14.44
CA SER A 193 -0.44 -11.56 -13.98
C SER A 193 0.01 -12.42 -15.17
N ALA A 194 -0.85 -12.64 -16.16
CA ALA A 194 -0.52 -13.41 -17.35
C ALA A 194 0.62 -12.75 -18.16
N ILE A 195 0.59 -11.43 -18.36
CA ILE A 195 1.66 -10.70 -19.04
C ILE A 195 2.96 -10.77 -18.24
N LYS A 196 2.93 -10.57 -16.91
CA LYS A 196 4.11 -10.72 -16.04
C LYS A 196 4.70 -12.13 -16.11
N SER A 197 3.86 -13.17 -16.07
CA SER A 197 4.29 -14.57 -16.23
C SER A 197 4.95 -14.82 -17.60
N GLN A 198 4.37 -14.29 -18.69
CA GLN A 198 4.95 -14.41 -20.03
C GLN A 198 6.31 -13.71 -20.15
N ILE A 199 6.49 -12.56 -19.47
CA ILE A 199 7.79 -11.87 -19.42
C ILE A 199 8.82 -12.76 -18.72
N VAL A 200 8.48 -13.32 -17.56
CA VAL A 200 9.39 -14.19 -16.79
C VAL A 200 9.75 -15.44 -17.60
N GLU A 201 8.78 -16.06 -18.26
CA GLU A 201 9.01 -17.23 -19.11
C GLU A 201 9.96 -16.90 -20.28
N ALA A 202 9.70 -15.81 -21.02
CA ALA A 202 10.56 -15.38 -22.10
C ALA A 202 11.98 -15.02 -21.61
N GLN A 203 12.10 -14.40 -20.43
CA GLN A 203 13.39 -14.13 -19.80
C GLN A 203 14.14 -15.41 -19.43
N ASN A 204 13.44 -16.42 -18.92
CA ASN A 204 14.04 -17.71 -18.58
C ASN A 204 14.51 -18.46 -19.84
N GLN A 205 13.73 -18.45 -20.92
CA GLN A 205 14.17 -18.98 -22.22
C GLN A 205 15.43 -18.26 -22.71
N LEU A 206 15.50 -16.92 -22.53
CA LEU A 206 16.67 -16.13 -22.92
C LEU A 206 17.95 -16.47 -22.15
N LYS A 207 17.81 -16.93 -20.90
CA LYS A 207 18.94 -17.35 -20.04
C LYS A 207 19.54 -18.68 -20.47
N VAL A 208 18.73 -19.56 -21.07
CA VAL A 208 19.16 -20.90 -21.51
C VAL A 208 19.84 -20.84 -22.88
N LEU A 209 19.52 -19.85 -23.71
CA LEU A 209 20.12 -19.66 -25.03
C LEU A 209 21.55 -19.10 -24.95
N SER A 210 22.45 -19.66 -25.78
CA SER A 210 23.80 -19.13 -25.97
C SER A 210 23.75 -17.69 -26.49
N LEU A 211 24.67 -16.84 -26.05
CA LEU A 211 24.79 -15.45 -26.53
C LEU A 211 24.97 -15.34 -28.06
N SER A 212 25.49 -16.40 -28.70
CA SER A 212 25.70 -16.48 -30.15
C SER A 212 24.43 -16.81 -30.96
N ASP A 213 23.36 -17.30 -30.33
CA ASP A 213 22.12 -17.68 -31.02
C ASP A 213 21.21 -16.46 -31.24
N THR A 214 21.69 -15.49 -32.02
CA THR A 214 20.95 -14.25 -32.31
C THR A 214 19.58 -14.49 -32.89
N ASP A 215 19.41 -15.49 -33.76
CA ASP A 215 18.15 -15.79 -34.44
C ASP A 215 17.04 -16.24 -33.48
N ALA A 216 17.40 -16.92 -32.39
CA ALA A 216 16.46 -17.32 -31.34
C ALA A 216 16.27 -16.23 -30.27
N ARG A 217 17.31 -15.41 -30.01
CA ARG A 217 17.29 -14.38 -28.98
C ARG A 217 16.52 -13.12 -29.39
N VAL A 218 16.70 -12.64 -30.62
CA VAL A 218 16.09 -11.39 -31.09
C VAL A 218 14.55 -11.42 -30.99
N PRO A 219 13.84 -12.49 -31.39
CA PRO A 219 12.40 -12.60 -31.21
C PRO A 219 11.96 -12.54 -29.75
N LEU A 220 12.69 -13.19 -28.84
CA LEU A 220 12.38 -13.17 -27.40
C LEU A 220 12.62 -11.79 -26.78
N ILE A 221 13.69 -11.10 -27.15
CA ILE A 221 13.94 -9.71 -26.70
C ILE A 221 12.81 -8.79 -27.17
N LYS A 222 12.41 -8.91 -28.44
CA LYS A 222 11.29 -8.15 -29.00
C LYS A 222 9.98 -8.46 -28.25
N ARG A 223 9.70 -9.74 -28.01
CA ARG A 223 8.50 -10.17 -27.27
C ARG A 223 8.48 -9.64 -25.83
N ILE A 224 9.60 -9.67 -25.11
CA ILE A 224 9.71 -9.08 -23.77
C ILE A 224 9.42 -7.58 -23.82
N ARG A 225 9.92 -6.87 -24.83
CA ARG A 225 9.68 -5.44 -25.00
C ARG A 225 8.21 -5.13 -25.27
N GLU A 226 7.57 -5.90 -26.14
CA GLU A 226 6.13 -5.78 -26.43
C GLU A 226 5.28 -6.08 -25.19
N LEU A 227 5.59 -7.14 -24.44
CA LEU A 227 4.88 -7.49 -23.21
C LEU A 227 5.04 -6.42 -22.13
N ARG A 228 6.23 -5.82 -22.01
CA ARG A 228 6.45 -4.67 -21.11
C ARG A 228 5.63 -3.46 -21.52
N ALA A 229 5.60 -3.14 -22.82
CA ALA A 229 4.78 -2.05 -23.34
C ALA A 229 3.28 -2.33 -23.14
N GLU A 230 2.81 -3.57 -23.32
CA GLU A 230 1.44 -3.95 -23.01
C GLU A 230 1.14 -3.77 -21.52
N LEU A 231 2.04 -4.24 -20.65
CA LEU A 231 1.91 -4.09 -19.19
C LEU A 231 1.86 -2.62 -18.74
N GLU A 232 2.66 -1.75 -19.37
CA GLU A 232 2.68 -0.30 -19.15
C GLU A 232 1.41 0.39 -19.68
N SER A 233 0.86 -0.09 -20.79
CA SER A 233 -0.36 0.45 -21.39
C SER A 233 -1.64 0.10 -20.61
N LEU A 234 -1.60 -0.93 -19.76
CA LEU A 234 -2.73 -1.29 -18.91
C LEU A 234 -2.88 -0.25 -17.80
N PRO A 235 -4.01 0.50 -17.74
CA PRO A 235 -4.20 1.53 -16.74
C PRO A 235 -4.18 0.89 -15.35
N VAL A 236 -3.13 1.19 -14.58
CA VAL A 236 -3.03 0.77 -13.19
C VAL A 236 -3.80 1.77 -12.35
N SER A 237 -5.13 1.66 -12.32
CA SER A 237 -5.91 2.36 -11.31
C SER A 237 -5.78 1.57 -9.99
N LEU A 238 -4.60 1.64 -9.37
CA LEU A 238 -4.47 1.20 -7.98
C LEU A 238 -5.48 1.96 -7.13
N SER A 239 -5.98 1.32 -6.08
CA SER A 239 -6.72 2.01 -5.04
C SER A 239 -5.90 3.19 -4.52
N PRO A 240 -6.54 4.29 -4.13
CA PRO A 240 -5.84 5.40 -3.50
C PRO A 240 -4.94 4.94 -2.34
N ALA A 241 -5.40 3.98 -1.54
CA ALA A 241 -4.63 3.38 -0.45
C ALA A 241 -3.37 2.61 -0.91
N ALA A 242 -3.47 1.81 -1.97
CA ALA A 242 -2.32 1.10 -2.53
C ALA A 242 -1.32 2.04 -3.20
N GLN A 243 -1.79 3.10 -3.88
CA GLN A 243 -0.93 4.17 -4.39
C GLN A 243 -0.20 4.85 -3.24
N ALA A 244 -0.91 5.18 -2.17
CA ALA A 244 -0.33 5.80 -0.99
C ALA A 244 0.73 4.90 -0.34
N LEU A 245 0.47 3.60 -0.21
CA LEU A 245 1.43 2.63 0.34
C LEU A 245 2.71 2.52 -0.51
N ARG A 246 2.61 2.67 -1.85
CA ARG A 246 3.79 2.77 -2.73
C ARG A 246 4.52 4.09 -2.55
N ARG A 247 3.77 5.19 -2.41
CA ARG A 247 4.27 6.56 -2.43
C ARG A 247 4.89 7.03 -1.12
N TYR A 248 4.31 6.67 0.01
CA TYR A 248 4.67 7.22 1.32
C TYR A 248 6.16 7.07 1.68
N PRO A 249 6.82 5.90 1.48
CA PRO A 249 8.24 5.78 1.79
C PRO A 249 9.11 6.74 0.97
N LEU A 250 8.75 7.05 -0.28
CA LEU A 250 9.46 8.04 -1.08
C LEU A 250 9.34 9.44 -0.47
N LEU A 251 8.12 9.83 -0.10
CA LEU A 251 7.85 11.14 0.52
C LEU A 251 8.58 11.28 1.85
N TYR A 252 8.54 10.24 2.69
CA TYR A 252 9.29 10.18 3.96
C TYR A 252 10.81 10.37 3.76
N LEU A 253 11.35 9.83 2.65
CA LEU A 253 12.76 9.98 2.29
C LEU A 253 13.06 11.31 1.57
N GLY A 254 12.06 12.18 1.38
CA GLY A 254 12.17 13.45 0.66
C GLY A 254 12.37 13.27 -0.85
N LYS A 255 11.82 12.20 -1.43
CA LYS A 255 11.98 11.83 -2.84
C LYS A 255 10.65 11.89 -3.60
N SER A 256 10.74 12.39 -4.84
CA SER A 256 9.62 12.48 -5.78
C SER A 256 9.48 11.24 -6.66
N ASP A 257 10.51 10.38 -6.74
CA ASP A 257 10.55 9.15 -7.53
C ASP A 257 11.61 8.19 -6.97
N ASP A 258 11.70 7.00 -7.55
CA ASP A 258 12.64 5.95 -7.17
C ASP A 258 14.03 6.09 -7.82
N THR A 259 14.20 6.97 -8.82
CA THR A 259 15.44 7.09 -9.59
C THR A 259 16.64 7.46 -8.72
N SER A 260 16.41 8.20 -7.65
CA SER A 260 17.45 8.66 -6.72
C SER A 260 17.65 7.76 -5.50
N LEU A 261 16.92 6.64 -5.40
CA LEU A 261 17.10 5.67 -4.31
C LEU A 261 18.33 4.78 -4.52
N PHE A 262 18.67 4.46 -5.76
CA PHE A 262 19.66 3.44 -6.11
C PHE A 262 20.81 3.99 -6.97
N LEU A 263 21.40 5.09 -6.52
CA LEU A 263 22.52 5.73 -7.23
C LEU A 263 23.87 5.22 -6.76
N ILE A 264 24.82 5.13 -7.70
CA ILE A 264 26.24 4.93 -7.39
C ILE A 264 26.86 6.33 -7.16
N PRO A 265 27.35 6.63 -5.94
CA PRO A 265 27.96 7.93 -5.65
C PRO A 265 29.20 8.20 -6.49
N LYS A 266 29.28 9.41 -7.05
CA LYS A 266 30.43 9.87 -7.86
C LYS A 266 31.42 10.74 -7.10
N ASP A 267 31.08 11.15 -5.87
CA ASP A 267 31.87 12.01 -5.01
C ASP A 267 31.47 11.79 -3.54
N ASP A 268 32.25 12.36 -2.61
CA ASP A 268 32.07 12.21 -1.17
C ASP A 268 30.76 12.84 -0.66
N ALA A 269 30.25 13.88 -1.33
CA ALA A 269 28.99 14.54 -0.94
C ALA A 269 27.80 13.64 -1.28
N GLN A 270 27.77 13.06 -2.48
CA GLN A 270 26.79 12.06 -2.90
C GLN A 270 26.87 10.80 -2.04
N ARG A 271 28.09 10.37 -1.66
CA ARG A 271 28.27 9.22 -0.78
C ARG A 271 27.61 9.45 0.58
N SER A 272 27.89 10.61 1.18
CA SER A 272 27.32 11.00 2.47
C SER A 272 25.80 11.11 2.41
N ALA A 273 25.27 11.76 1.37
CA ALA A 273 23.83 11.87 1.14
C ALA A 273 23.15 10.50 0.95
N GLN A 274 23.82 9.55 0.28
CA GLN A 274 23.30 8.19 0.08
C GLN A 274 23.28 7.40 1.39
N ILE A 275 24.32 7.54 2.22
CA ILE A 275 24.35 6.95 3.57
C ILE A 275 23.19 7.49 4.42
N ASP A 276 22.97 8.81 4.42
CA ASP A 276 21.90 9.45 5.18
C ASP A 276 20.51 9.03 4.69
N LEU A 277 20.33 8.84 3.38
CA LEU A 277 19.11 8.28 2.80
C LEU A 277 18.84 6.87 3.33
N TYR A 278 19.82 5.97 3.25
CA TYR A 278 19.66 4.59 3.73
C TYR A 278 19.45 4.53 5.25
N LYS A 279 20.11 5.40 6.03
CA LYS A 279 19.89 5.50 7.47
C LYS A 279 18.46 5.92 7.80
N ARG A 280 17.92 6.94 7.11
CA ARG A 280 16.51 7.35 7.27
C ARG A 280 15.55 6.24 6.88
N TRP A 281 15.85 5.50 5.82
CA TRP A 281 15.04 4.35 5.43
C TRP A 281 15.06 3.26 6.52
N LEU A 282 16.23 2.89 7.04
CA LEU A 282 16.31 1.94 8.16
C LEU A 282 15.55 2.41 9.39
N THR A 283 15.53 3.72 9.67
CA THR A 283 14.70 4.28 10.75
C THR A 283 13.21 4.05 10.48
N LEU A 284 12.73 4.32 9.27
CA LEU A 284 11.33 4.06 8.89
C LEU A 284 10.94 2.59 9.10
N GLU A 285 11.77 1.66 8.64
CA GLU A 285 11.49 0.22 8.79
C GLU A 285 11.51 -0.23 10.26
N LYS A 286 12.40 0.35 11.09
CA LYS A 286 12.47 0.05 12.54
C LYS A 286 11.30 0.63 13.34
N THR A 287 10.94 1.88 13.07
CA THR A 287 9.81 2.55 13.73
C THR A 287 8.49 1.92 13.30
N GLY A 288 8.42 1.47 12.05
CA GLY A 288 7.22 0.92 11.45
C GLY A 288 6.35 2.01 10.81
N LEU A 289 5.78 1.67 9.66
CA LEU A 289 5.03 2.60 8.80
C LEU A 289 3.94 3.38 9.56
N PHE A 290 3.09 2.70 10.32
CA PHE A 290 1.96 3.35 10.99
C PHE A 290 2.38 4.27 12.13
N VAL A 291 3.44 3.93 12.87
CA VAL A 291 3.95 4.78 13.94
C VAL A 291 4.54 6.06 13.33
N ALA A 292 5.36 5.91 12.28
CA ALA A 292 5.93 7.05 11.56
C ALA A 292 4.85 7.99 11.00
N ILE A 293 3.78 7.45 10.41
CA ILE A 293 2.65 8.26 9.93
C ILE A 293 1.96 8.98 11.08
N ARG A 294 1.62 8.28 12.17
CA ARG A 294 0.93 8.92 13.31
C ARG A 294 1.76 10.04 13.92
N GLU A 295 3.08 9.88 14.02
CA GLU A 295 3.99 10.93 14.46
C GLU A 295 3.99 12.14 13.52
N ASP A 296 4.01 11.91 12.20
CA ASP A 296 3.94 12.96 11.18
C ASP A 296 2.61 13.74 11.23
N LEU A 297 1.51 13.05 11.54
CA LEU A 297 0.18 13.67 11.64
C LEU A 297 -0.09 14.37 12.98
N LYS A 298 0.62 13.99 14.05
CA LYS A 298 0.38 14.47 15.43
C LYS A 298 0.52 15.99 15.61
N ASN A 299 1.29 16.65 14.75
CA ASN A 299 1.64 18.08 14.88
C ASN A 299 1.18 18.92 13.68
N ASN A 300 -0.09 18.82 13.28
CA ASN A 300 -0.62 19.61 12.17
C ASN A 300 -1.46 20.83 12.65
N PRO A 301 -0.93 22.06 12.58
CA PRO A 301 -1.65 23.26 13.00
C PRO A 301 -2.77 23.70 12.04
N THR A 302 -2.84 23.15 10.82
CA THR A 302 -3.82 23.52 9.78
C THR A 302 -4.89 22.47 9.56
N GLN A 303 -5.08 21.58 10.54
CA GLN A 303 -6.04 20.48 10.45
C GLN A 303 -7.48 20.98 10.26
N ARG A 304 -8.13 20.55 9.17
CA ARG A 304 -9.56 20.79 8.92
C ARG A 304 -10.31 19.47 8.91
N ILE A 305 -11.59 19.50 9.25
CA ILE A 305 -12.48 18.34 9.18
C ILE A 305 -13.35 18.50 7.94
N GLU A 306 -13.34 17.51 7.05
CA GLU A 306 -14.27 17.44 5.94
C GLU A 306 -15.37 16.43 6.26
N VAL A 307 -16.60 16.88 6.14
CA VAL A 307 -17.80 16.05 6.22
C VAL A 307 -18.43 16.02 4.84
N ARG A 308 -18.41 14.84 4.21
CA ARG A 308 -19.06 14.59 2.93
C ARG A 308 -20.33 13.78 3.15
N ARG A 309 -21.45 14.25 2.62
CA ARG A 309 -22.76 13.59 2.75
C ARG A 309 -23.30 13.27 1.38
N ARG A 310 -23.82 12.07 1.19
CA ARG A 310 -24.53 11.67 -0.02
C ARG A 310 -25.81 10.95 0.40
N ARG A 311 -26.95 11.32 -0.20
CA ARG A 311 -28.17 10.53 -0.03
C ARG A 311 -27.95 9.16 -0.66
N SER A 312 -28.30 8.12 0.08
CA SER A 312 -28.37 6.76 -0.43
C SER A 312 -29.55 6.71 -1.41
N LEU A 313 -29.31 7.08 -2.66
CA LEU A 313 -30.19 6.65 -3.76
C LEU A 313 -30.03 5.15 -3.82
N ASP A 314 -31.14 4.40 -3.80
CA ASP A 314 -31.20 2.94 -3.83
C ASP A 314 -29.97 2.37 -4.55
N LEU A 315 -28.97 1.94 -3.77
CA LEU A 315 -27.79 1.29 -4.30
C LEU A 315 -28.32 0.03 -4.99
N PRO A 316 -28.09 -0.15 -6.30
CA PRO A 316 -28.70 -1.24 -7.05
C PRO A 316 -28.31 -2.62 -6.51
#